data_AF-A0A1W6ULE2-F1
#
_entry.id   AF-A0A1W6ULE2-F1
#
_cell.length_a   1.000
_cell.length_b   1.000
_cell.length_c   1.000
_cell.angle_alpha   90.00
_cell.angle_beta   90.00
_cell.angle_gamma   90.00
#
_symmetry.space_group_name_H-M   'P 1'
#
loop_
_entity.id
_entity.type
_entity.pdbx_description
1 polymer ?
#
loop_
_entity_poly.entity_id
_entity_poly.type
_entity_poly.pdbx_seq_one_letter_code
_entity_poly.pdbx_strand_id
1 'polypeptide(L)'
;MRPQIHTPIPLVALHQNWSETTKSVELANVQGTYFHFLFAQCVGTVKEIYLSFDISRNPSKIKVVYIDDSEVDDWSIESVDESLIESMGNELNLKANGKKRLDFAREILMAATPKESSLVPAYIEAN
;
A
#
# COMPACT_ATOMS: atom_id res chain seq x y z
N MET A 1 16.03 -19.27 9.67
CA MET A 1 15.96 -17.79 9.77
C MET A 1 14.51 -17.40 9.54
N ARG A 2 13.90 -16.59 10.41
CA ARG A 2 12.51 -16.12 10.24
C ARG A 2 12.53 -14.75 9.55
N PRO A 3 11.67 -14.46 8.56
CA PRO A 3 11.47 -13.10 8.09
C PRO A 3 10.80 -12.29 9.20
N GLN A 4 11.26 -11.05 9.39
CA GLN A 4 10.59 -10.09 10.25
C GLN A 4 9.51 -9.39 9.41
N ILE A 5 8.24 -9.62 9.74
CA ILE A 5 7.16 -8.73 9.30
C ILE A 5 7.42 -7.42 10.03
N HIS A 6 8.00 -6.45 9.31
CA HIS A 6 8.21 -5.13 9.87
C HIS A 6 6.84 -4.49 10.11
N THR A 7 6.70 -3.99 11.34
CA THR A 7 5.63 -3.09 11.78
C THR A 7 5.41 -2.00 10.72
N PRO A 8 4.17 -1.51 10.51
CA PRO A 8 3.87 -0.51 9.50
C PRO A 8 4.86 0.65 9.61
N ILE A 9 5.62 0.85 8.52
CA ILE A 9 6.63 1.88 8.40
C ILE A 9 5.95 3.24 8.62
N PRO A 10 6.51 4.13 9.46
CA PRO A 10 5.93 5.45 9.68
C PRO A 10 5.81 6.20 8.34
N LEU A 11 4.68 6.89 8.16
CA LEU A 11 4.46 7.81 7.03
C LEU A 11 5.66 8.76 6.90
N VAL A 12 6.49 8.57 5.87
CA VAL A 12 7.38 9.63 5.41
C VAL A 12 6.59 10.45 4.41
N ALA A 13 6.12 11.58 4.92
CA ALA A 13 5.46 12.67 4.23
C ALA A 13 6.25 13.12 2.99
N LEU A 14 5.49 13.55 1.98
CA LEU A 14 6.02 14.08 0.72
C LEU A 14 6.46 15.54 0.92
N HIS A 15 7.52 15.91 0.21
CA HIS A 15 8.08 17.24 0.03
C HIS A 15 7.24 18.47 0.46
N GLN A 16 7.86 19.28 1.31
CA GLN A 16 7.65 20.72 1.58
C GLN A 16 6.75 21.46 0.57
N ASN A 17 5.45 21.56 0.85
CA ASN A 17 4.58 22.75 0.63
C ASN A 17 3.07 22.47 0.63
N TRP A 18 2.59 21.26 0.94
CA TRP A 18 1.15 20.97 0.88
C TRP A 18 0.61 20.71 2.29
N SER A 19 -0.58 21.23 2.60
CA SER A 19 -1.27 20.91 3.86
C SER A 19 -1.71 19.45 3.80
N GLU A 20 -0.81 18.54 4.19
CA GLU A 20 -1.08 17.11 4.18
C GLU A 20 -2.22 16.80 5.16
N THR A 21 -3.39 16.48 4.59
CA THR A 21 -4.49 15.93 5.35
C THR A 21 -4.55 14.43 5.13
N THR A 22 -4.86 13.67 6.17
CA THR A 22 -5.16 12.24 6.02
C THR A 22 -6.66 12.05 5.97
N LYS A 23 -7.15 11.09 5.18
CA LYS A 23 -8.53 10.60 5.30
C LYS A 23 -8.53 9.14 5.72
N SER A 24 -9.57 8.74 6.45
CA SER A 24 -9.81 7.34 6.77
C SER A 24 -10.47 6.65 5.57
N VAL A 25 -9.95 5.48 5.18
CA VAL A 25 -10.56 4.60 4.18
C VAL A 25 -10.85 3.24 4.79
N GLU A 26 -12.04 2.72 4.54
CA GLU A 26 -12.42 1.36 4.94
C GLU A 26 -11.68 0.35 4.06
N LEU A 27 -10.99 -0.59 4.70
CA LEU A 27 -10.18 -1.59 3.99
C LEU A 27 -11.02 -2.52 3.11
N ALA A 28 -12.26 -2.81 3.51
CA ALA A 28 -13.17 -3.62 2.73
C ALA A 28 -13.53 -2.96 1.38
N ASN A 29 -13.55 -1.62 1.33
CA ASN A 29 -14.04 -0.82 0.21
C ASN A 29 -12.92 -0.10 -0.56
N VAL A 30 -11.67 -0.14 -0.08
CA VAL A 30 -10.56 0.54 -0.75
C VAL A 30 -10.25 -0.13 -2.10
N GLN A 31 -10.03 0.69 -3.12
CA GLN A 31 -9.77 0.27 -4.50
C GLN A 31 -8.79 1.23 -5.18
N GLY A 32 -8.29 0.81 -6.36
CA GLY A 32 -7.42 1.62 -7.21
C GLY A 32 -6.14 2.05 -6.49
N THR A 33 -5.73 3.30 -6.72
CA THR A 33 -4.48 3.86 -6.22
C THR A 33 -4.36 3.78 -4.69
N TYR A 34 -5.43 4.04 -3.92
CA TYR A 34 -5.30 3.91 -2.45
C TYR A 34 -5.07 2.47 -1.99
N PHE A 35 -5.64 1.51 -2.68
CA PHE A 35 -5.41 0.12 -2.34
C PHE A 35 -3.98 -0.32 -2.67
N HIS A 36 -3.45 0.09 -3.82
CA HIS A 36 -2.04 -0.13 -4.15
C HIS A 36 -1.10 0.54 -3.15
N PHE A 37 -1.40 1.78 -2.74
CA PHE A 37 -0.61 2.50 -1.74
C PHE A 37 -0.55 1.73 -0.41
N LEU A 38 -1.71 1.30 0.10
CA LEU A 38 -1.78 0.54 1.35
C LEU A 38 -1.10 -0.83 1.22
N PHE A 39 -1.27 -1.50 0.08
CA PHE A 39 -0.63 -2.81 -0.13
C PHE A 39 0.90 -2.69 -0.23
N ALA A 40 1.41 -1.64 -0.88
CA ALA A 40 2.85 -1.35 -0.93
C ALA A 40 3.45 -1.15 0.47
N GLN A 41 2.70 -0.59 1.43
CA GLN A 41 3.15 -0.47 2.83
C GLN A 41 3.33 -1.82 3.53
N CYS A 42 2.62 -2.86 3.08
CA CYS A 42 2.78 -4.22 3.60
C CYS A 42 3.98 -4.95 2.99
N VAL A 43 4.52 -4.46 1.87
CA VAL A 43 5.65 -5.10 1.19
C VAL A 43 6.94 -4.73 1.91
N GLY A 44 7.55 -5.69 2.60
CA GLY A 44 8.71 -5.46 3.48
C GLY A 44 10.00 -4.97 2.79
N THR A 45 10.05 -4.96 1.45
CA THR A 45 11.17 -4.41 0.66
C THR A 45 10.97 -2.96 0.27
N VAL A 46 9.84 -2.33 0.62
CA VAL A 46 9.55 -0.94 0.30
C VAL A 46 10.17 -0.01 1.34
N LYS A 47 10.88 1.02 0.85
CA LYS A 47 11.53 2.07 1.64
C LYS A 47 10.66 3.32 1.71
N GLU A 48 10.19 3.81 0.56
CA GLU A 48 9.38 5.02 0.45
C GLU A 48 8.25 4.83 -0.58
N ILE A 49 7.12 5.51 -0.35
CA ILE A 49 5.95 5.48 -1.23
C ILE A 49 5.49 6.91 -1.47
N TYR A 50 5.43 7.30 -2.73
CA TYR A 50 4.99 8.60 -3.18
C TYR A 50 3.63 8.47 -3.86
N LEU A 51 2.68 9.31 -3.46
CA LEU A 51 1.34 9.34 -4.03
C LEU A 51 1.15 10.64 -4.83
N SER A 52 0.87 10.51 -6.12
CA SER A 52 0.55 11.64 -6.99
C SER A 52 -0.96 11.88 -7.03
N PHE A 53 -1.35 13.14 -7.11
CA PHE A 53 -2.74 13.55 -7.25
C PHE A 53 -2.96 14.26 -8.60
N ASP A 54 -4.11 14.02 -9.23
CA ASP A 54 -4.50 14.73 -10.44
C ASP A 54 -5.03 16.14 -10.15
N ILE A 55 -5.36 16.88 -11.20
CA ILE A 55 -5.95 18.23 -11.10
C ILE A 55 -7.29 18.25 -10.36
N SER A 56 -7.98 17.10 -10.31
CA SER A 56 -9.24 16.90 -9.59
C SER A 56 -9.00 16.44 -8.15
N ARG A 57 -7.74 16.49 -7.68
CA ARG A 57 -7.31 16.14 -6.32
C ARG A 57 -7.56 14.67 -5.95
N ASN A 58 -7.67 13.79 -6.95
CA ASN A 58 -7.78 12.35 -6.75
C ASN A 58 -6.41 11.67 -6.90
N PRO A 59 -6.13 10.61 -6.12
CA PRO A 59 -4.88 9.87 -6.25
C PRO A 59 -4.80 9.19 -7.62
N SER A 60 -3.77 9.50 -8.39
CA SER A 60 -3.65 9.07 -9.78
C SER A 60 -2.56 8.04 -10.00
N LYS A 61 -1.41 8.17 -9.33
CA LYS A 61 -0.24 7.30 -9.51
C LYS A 61 0.50 7.07 -8.21
N ILE A 62 1.24 5.96 -8.17
CA ILE A 62 2.17 5.65 -7.08
C ILE A 62 3.55 5.49 -7.66
N LYS A 63 4.54 6.07 -6.97
CA LYS A 63 5.94 5.71 -7.13
C LYS A 63 6.41 5.00 -5.86
N VAL A 64 7.04 3.86 -6.01
CA VAL A 64 7.63 3.10 -4.90
C VAL A 64 9.15 3.11 -5.05
N VAL A 65 9.84 3.36 -3.94
CA VAL A 65 11.29 3.20 -3.82
C VAL A 65 11.54 2.02 -2.90
N TYR A 66 12.32 1.06 -3.37
CA TYR A 66 12.68 -0.14 -2.61
C TYR A 66 13.93 0.08 -1.77
N ILE A 67 14.21 -0.85 -0.85
CA ILE A 67 15.39 -0.82 0.03
C ILE A 67 16.73 -0.88 -0.72
N ASP A 68 16.74 -1.35 -1.96
CA ASP A 68 17.91 -1.38 -2.84
C ASP A 68 18.04 -0.10 -3.70
N ASP A 69 17.24 0.93 -3.38
CA ASP A 69 17.12 2.19 -4.09
C ASP A 69 16.61 2.06 -5.54
N SER A 70 16.09 0.89 -5.93
CA SER A 70 15.34 0.76 -7.18
C SER A 70 13.98 1.46 -7.07
N GLU A 71 13.54 2.05 -8.18
CA GLU A 71 12.31 2.83 -8.24
C GLU A 71 11.36 2.25 -9.29
N VAL A 72 10.07 2.19 -8.94
CA VAL A 72 9.00 1.81 -9.87
C VAL A 72 7.96 2.91 -9.89
N ASP A 73 7.84 3.55 -11.04
CA ASP A 73 6.76 4.47 -11.35
C ASP A 73 5.48 3.71 -11.75
N ASP A 74 4.33 4.28 -11.41
CA ASP A 74 3.00 3.71 -11.63
C ASP A 74 2.84 2.30 -11.05
N TRP A 75 3.26 2.17 -9.79
CA TRP A 75 3.28 0.90 -9.07
C TRP A 75 1.87 0.32 -8.88
N SER A 76 1.75 -0.99 -9.10
CA SER A 76 0.53 -1.75 -8.88
C SER A 76 0.83 -3.13 -8.29
N ILE A 77 -0.21 -3.90 -7.97
CA ILE A 77 -0.02 -5.29 -7.51
C ILE A 77 0.64 -6.16 -8.56
N GLU A 78 0.43 -5.86 -9.84
CA GLU A 78 1.08 -6.60 -10.92
C GLU A 78 2.58 -6.34 -10.97
N SER A 79 3.06 -5.27 -10.33
CA SER A 79 4.49 -4.96 -10.16
C SER A 79 5.17 -5.80 -9.09
N VAL A 80 4.41 -6.52 -8.26
CA VAL A 80 4.96 -7.42 -7.23
C VAL A 80 5.28 -8.77 -7.87
N ASP A 81 6.17 -9.58 -7.29
CA ASP A 81 6.30 -10.98 -7.70
C ASP A 81 5.20 -11.83 -7.05
N GLU A 82 4.66 -12.80 -7.79
CA GLU A 82 3.62 -13.70 -7.26
C GLU A 82 4.13 -14.49 -6.04
N SER A 83 5.38 -14.97 -6.10
CA SER A 83 6.03 -15.69 -5.00
C SER A 83 6.12 -14.86 -3.71
N LEU A 84 6.27 -13.53 -3.83
CA LEU A 84 6.30 -12.63 -2.67
C LEU A 84 4.91 -12.49 -2.05
N ILE A 85 3.87 -12.34 -2.87
CA ILE A 85 2.48 -12.29 -2.39
C ILE A 85 2.12 -13.61 -1.68
N GLU A 86 2.52 -14.75 -2.26
CA GLU A 86 2.33 -16.06 -1.62
C GLU A 86 3.08 -16.17 -0.29
N SER A 87 4.33 -15.68 -0.21
CA SER A 87 5.09 -15.65 1.04
C SER A 87 4.39 -14.82 2.11
N MET A 88 3.93 -13.62 1.77
CA MET A 88 3.16 -12.76 2.68
C MET A 88 1.88 -13.44 3.17
N GLY A 89 1.15 -14.12 2.28
CA GLY A 89 -0.02 -14.91 2.63
C GLY A 89 0.31 -16.04 3.60
N ASN A 90 1.35 -16.81 3.32
CA ASN A 90 1.79 -17.92 4.18
C ASN A 90 2.20 -17.44 5.58
N GLU A 91 2.86 -16.30 5.69
CA GLU A 91 3.21 -15.67 6.97
C GLU A 91 1.97 -15.33 7.82
N LEU A 92 0.85 -15.01 7.16
CA LEU A 92 -0.44 -14.72 7.79
C LEU A 92 -1.35 -15.97 7.89
N ASN A 93 -0.83 -17.16 7.59
CA ASN A 93 -1.59 -18.42 7.49
C ASN A 93 -2.76 -18.38 6.49
N LEU A 94 -2.64 -17.56 5.44
CA LEU A 94 -3.59 -17.45 4.33
C LEU A 94 -3.11 -18.29 3.13
N LYS A 95 -4.06 -18.76 2.32
CA LYS A 95 -3.79 -19.51 1.08
C LYS A 95 -4.55 -18.90 -0.09
N ALA A 96 -3.88 -18.79 -1.24
CA ALA A 96 -4.49 -18.25 -2.45
C ALA A 96 -5.66 -19.12 -2.95
N ASN A 97 -5.56 -20.46 -2.89
CA ASN A 97 -6.64 -21.41 -3.22
C ASN A 97 -7.39 -21.06 -4.54
N GLY A 98 -6.67 -20.65 -5.58
CA GLY A 98 -7.26 -20.28 -6.89
C GLY A 98 -7.94 -18.91 -6.94
N LYS A 99 -7.81 -18.08 -5.90
CA LYS A 99 -8.25 -16.68 -5.91
C LYS A 99 -7.46 -15.88 -6.92
N LYS A 100 -8.09 -14.84 -7.48
CA LYS A 100 -7.37 -13.85 -8.26
C LYS A 100 -6.37 -13.14 -7.37
N ARG A 101 -5.24 -12.76 -7.97
CA ARG A 101 -4.16 -12.04 -7.31
C ARG A 101 -4.63 -10.84 -6.49
N LEU A 102 -5.50 -10.02 -7.09
CA LEU A 102 -6.10 -8.84 -6.46
C LEU A 102 -6.89 -9.18 -5.18
N ASP A 103 -7.71 -10.24 -5.25
CA ASP A 103 -8.55 -10.66 -4.13
C ASP A 103 -7.69 -11.24 -2.99
N PHE A 104 -6.65 -11.99 -3.34
CA PHE A 104 -5.72 -12.53 -2.35
C PHE A 104 -4.88 -11.44 -1.69
N ALA A 105 -4.39 -10.46 -2.44
CA ALA A 105 -3.71 -9.29 -1.91
C ALA A 105 -4.62 -8.49 -0.94
N ARG A 106 -5.92 -8.39 -1.22
CA ARG A 106 -6.89 -7.76 -0.32
C ARG A 106 -7.02 -8.52 1.00
N GLU A 107 -7.09 -9.85 0.96
CA GLU A 107 -7.12 -10.66 2.19
C GLU A 107 -5.85 -10.49 3.02
N ILE A 108 -4.69 -10.46 2.36
CA ILE A 108 -3.41 -10.16 3.01
C ILE A 108 -3.45 -8.78 3.68
N LEU A 109 -3.90 -7.74 2.97
CA LEU A 109 -3.99 -6.38 3.52
C LEU A 109 -4.91 -6.33 4.76
N MET A 110 -6.08 -6.98 4.70
CA MET A 110 -7.02 -7.05 5.82
C MET A 110 -6.44 -7.82 7.01
N ALA A 111 -5.72 -8.92 6.78
CA ALA A 111 -5.10 -9.70 7.84
C ALA A 111 -3.87 -9.02 8.46
N ALA A 112 -3.11 -8.26 7.65
CA ALA A 112 -1.95 -7.49 8.09
C ALA A 112 -2.34 -6.23 8.88
N THR A 113 -3.56 -5.73 8.70
CA THR A 113 -4.03 -4.49 9.34
C THR A 113 -5.08 -4.80 10.41
N PRO A 114 -4.80 -4.55 11.71
CA PRO A 114 -5.72 -4.91 12.80
C PRO A 114 -6.98 -4.04 12.89
N LYS A 115 -7.14 -3.04 12.01
CA LYS A 115 -8.25 -2.08 12.03
C LYS A 115 -9.06 -2.21 10.75
N GLU A 116 -10.37 -1.96 10.86
CA GLU A 116 -11.29 -1.96 9.71
C GLU A 116 -11.03 -0.82 8.72
N SER A 117 -10.28 0.20 9.14
CA SER A 117 -9.90 1.36 8.34
C SER A 117 -8.43 1.73 8.51
N SER A 118 -7.86 2.37 7.49
CA SER A 118 -6.52 2.92 7.49
C SER A 118 -6.51 4.38 7.06
N LEU A 119 -5.53 5.14 7.54
CA LEU A 119 -5.31 6.51 7.13
C LEU A 119 -4.48 6.54 5.85
N VAL A 120 -4.93 7.29 4.86
CA VAL A 120 -4.21 7.54 3.61
C VAL A 120 -4.03 9.03 3.38
N PRO A 121 -2.95 9.45 2.71
CA PRO A 121 -2.78 10.83 2.28
C PRO A 121 -3.96 11.28 1.43
N ALA A 122 -4.45 12.50 1.64
CA ALA A 122 -5.54 13.06 0.87
C ALA A 122 -5.34 14.56 0.68
N TYR A 123 -5.87 15.07 -0.43
CA TYR A 123 -6.08 16.48 -0.58
C TYR A 123 -7.48 16.81 -0.07
N ILE A 124 -7.57 17.45 1.11
CA ILE A 124 -8.81 18.03 1.61
C ILE A 124 -8.70 19.54 1.45
N GLU A 125 -9.76 20.16 0.93
CA GLU A 125 -9.83 21.61 0.84
C GLU A 125 -9.79 22.20 2.26
N ALA A 126 -8.83 23.08 2.54
CA ALA A 126 -8.83 23.82 3.80
C ALA A 126 -10.07 24.73 3.79
N ASN A 127 -11.06 24.40 4.61
CA ASN A 127 -12.25 25.23 4.85
C ASN A 127 -11.88 26.62 5.36
#